data_AF-A0A9E0VIP9-F1
#
_entry.id   AF-A0A9E0VIP9-F1
#
_cell.length_a   1.000
_cell.length_b   1.000
_cell.length_c   1.000
_cell.angle_alpha   90.00
_cell.angle_beta   90.00
_cell.angle_gamma   90.00
#
_symmetry.space_group_name_H-M   'P 1'
#
loop_
_entity.id
_entity.type
_entity.pdbx_description
1 polymer ?
#
loop_
_entity_poly.entity_id
_entity_poly.type
_entity_poly.pdbx_seq_one_letter_code
_entity_poly.pdbx_strand_id
1 'polypeptide(L)'
;MPALLANLAILVFALSPLPGLIAGGSWLWLAPVLALVVFPLLDHLLPRVRAAATLGRPSPLLFLYLPFHAFLILFGAARVASLPAASPELWLTAFSVGIVTGGIGITFAHEWVHHLKPRERLLGEWLLVWVAYGHYATEHVYGHHKNVGLREDGATARKNEWIQTYIPRALYQVWRSAFRLKPARTLAHGLATLAIAAGIALAFGRSGLLFFFAQAAVAVLLLTSIDYIEHYGLERKRSADGRAEAVKPHHSWDSDTRLMGEVLIRLQRHADHHMRPLKPYPELALLAGAPRLPTGYAGMIWLAWWPHAWFRVMNPRLARTPLVPFGPNTWSTSVGLEGSAERAKGGVRLRFGLRVADPALLYALVPEAGPSSERRDELWRTTCFEAFFGVAGSPAYFEFNAAPSGAWAWYAFDDYRKGMAKPVLDSNAEPRLLSFTRREESLEAVWFIPDAAFGGRTIDAVSPTAVLDRAGEIGYWAAKHAGVEPDFHRRDSFVVRLG
;
A
#
# COMPACT_ATOMS: atom_id res chain seq x y z
N MET A 1 -3.01 -3.02 20.36
CA MET A 1 -3.15 -4.32 21.07
C MET A 1 -2.19 -4.29 22.25
N PRO A 2 -2.51 -4.85 23.44
CA PRO A 2 -1.53 -4.95 24.53
C PRO A 2 -0.22 -5.59 24.04
N ALA A 3 0.93 -5.06 24.47
CA ALA A 3 2.25 -5.53 24.03
C ALA A 3 2.46 -7.04 24.30
N LEU A 4 1.86 -7.56 25.38
CA LEU A 4 1.90 -8.99 25.70
C LEU A 4 1.24 -9.85 24.60
N LEU A 5 0.07 -9.45 24.10
CA LEU A 5 -0.64 -10.17 23.05
C LEU A 5 0.07 -10.07 21.69
N ALA A 6 0.69 -8.91 21.40
CA ALA A 6 1.57 -8.76 20.23
C ALA A 6 2.76 -9.72 20.28
N ASN A 7 3.48 -9.75 21.39
CA ASN A 7 4.62 -10.65 21.58
C ASN A 7 4.19 -12.12 21.55
N LEU A 8 3.02 -12.46 22.10
CA LEU A 8 2.47 -13.81 22.03
C LEU A 8 2.19 -14.21 20.58
N ALA A 9 1.58 -13.34 19.77
CA ALA A 9 1.32 -13.63 18.36
C ALA A 9 2.61 -13.84 17.55
N ILE A 10 3.64 -13.02 17.79
CA ILE A 10 4.97 -13.18 17.20
C ILE A 10 5.57 -14.53 17.60
N LEU A 11 5.52 -14.89 18.90
CA LEU A 11 6.05 -16.16 19.40
C LEU A 11 5.31 -17.36 18.81
N VAL A 12 3.98 -17.32 18.79
CA VAL A 12 3.15 -18.39 18.18
C VAL A 12 3.54 -18.58 16.72
N PHE A 13 3.73 -17.49 15.97
CA PHE A 13 4.14 -17.59 14.58
C PHE A 13 5.58 -18.10 14.43
N ALA A 14 6.52 -17.57 15.22
CA ALA A 14 7.93 -17.99 15.19
C ALA A 14 8.09 -19.50 15.49
N LEU A 15 7.36 -20.01 16.48
CA LEU A 15 7.43 -21.40 16.94
C LEU A 15 6.59 -22.35 16.08
N SER A 16 5.72 -21.84 15.21
CA SER A 16 4.77 -22.64 14.43
C SER A 16 5.36 -23.72 13.52
N PRO A 17 6.61 -23.66 13.02
CA PRO A 17 7.16 -24.77 12.26
C PRO A 17 7.61 -25.95 13.15
N LEU A 18 7.88 -25.73 14.45
CA LEU A 18 8.48 -26.75 15.32
C LEU A 18 7.66 -28.05 15.41
N PRO A 19 6.31 -28.03 15.55
CA PRO A 19 5.52 -29.26 15.52
C PRO A 19 5.74 -30.06 14.22
N GLY A 20 5.82 -29.37 13.08
CA GLY A 20 6.11 -29.99 11.78
C GLY A 20 7.53 -30.52 11.66
N LEU A 21 8.52 -29.83 12.23
CA LEU A 21 9.91 -30.29 12.24
C LEU A 21 10.11 -31.53 13.13
N ILE A 22 9.31 -31.68 14.19
CA ILE A 22 9.36 -32.82 15.11
C ILE A 22 8.56 -34.00 14.57
N ALA A 23 7.31 -33.77 14.14
CA ALA A 23 6.36 -34.84 13.82
C ALA A 23 6.22 -35.12 12.31
N GLY A 24 6.62 -34.20 11.43
CA GLY A 24 6.40 -34.29 9.98
C GLY A 24 4.93 -34.16 9.57
N GLY A 25 4.61 -34.60 8.36
CA GLY A 25 3.24 -34.67 7.85
C GLY A 25 2.50 -33.32 7.81
N SER A 26 1.21 -33.34 8.16
CA SER A 26 0.33 -32.16 8.08
C SER A 26 0.72 -31.02 9.02
N TRP A 27 1.49 -31.29 10.07
CA TRP A 27 1.97 -30.27 11.00
C TRP A 27 2.89 -29.23 10.33
N LEU A 28 3.51 -29.58 9.20
CA LEU A 28 4.31 -28.64 8.39
C LEU A 28 3.46 -27.50 7.80
N TRP A 29 2.14 -27.68 7.68
CA TRP A 29 1.22 -26.62 7.22
C TRP A 29 0.86 -25.59 8.28
N LEU A 30 1.24 -25.80 9.55
CA LEU A 30 0.85 -24.91 10.64
C LEU A 30 1.31 -23.46 10.41
N ALA A 31 2.58 -23.25 10.04
CA ALA A 31 3.11 -21.91 9.80
C ALA A 31 2.46 -21.20 8.60
N PRO A 32 2.35 -21.82 7.40
CA PRO A 32 1.64 -21.22 6.28
C PRO A 32 0.16 -20.95 6.55
N VAL A 33 -0.55 -21.88 7.19
CA VAL A 33 -1.97 -21.72 7.51
C VAL A 33 -2.17 -20.59 8.52
N LEU A 34 -1.32 -20.48 9.53
CA LEU A 34 -1.38 -19.36 10.47
C LEU A 34 -1.17 -18.02 9.77
N ALA A 35 -0.11 -17.88 8.98
CA ALA A 35 0.25 -16.62 8.33
C ALA A 35 -0.71 -16.20 7.22
N LEU A 36 -1.14 -17.13 6.37
CA LEU A 36 -1.85 -16.84 5.12
C LEU A 36 -3.36 -17.02 5.22
N VAL A 37 -3.86 -17.66 6.28
CA VAL A 37 -5.30 -17.93 6.47
C VAL A 37 -5.80 -17.47 7.83
N VAL A 38 -5.25 -17.98 8.94
CA VAL A 38 -5.81 -17.73 10.28
C VAL A 38 -5.65 -16.27 10.70
N PHE A 39 -4.43 -15.72 10.68
CA PHE A 39 -4.21 -14.32 11.08
C PHE A 39 -4.99 -13.33 10.22
N PRO A 40 -5.04 -13.46 8.87
CA PRO A 40 -5.86 -12.59 8.03
C PRO A 40 -7.36 -12.65 8.35
N LEU A 41 -7.90 -13.85 8.64
CA LEU A 41 -9.30 -14.01 9.04
C LEU A 41 -9.57 -13.37 10.40
N LEU A 42 -8.67 -13.56 11.38
CA LEU A 42 -8.77 -12.88 12.67
C LEU A 42 -8.68 -11.36 12.52
N ASP A 43 -7.83 -10.86 11.63
CA ASP A 43 -7.73 -9.43 11.33
C ASP A 43 -9.01 -8.85 10.71
N HIS A 44 -9.86 -9.65 10.06
CA HIS A 44 -11.18 -9.22 9.61
C HIS A 44 -12.19 -9.09 10.75
N LEU A 45 -11.98 -9.82 11.85
CA LEU A 45 -12.81 -9.74 13.06
C LEU A 45 -12.34 -8.62 14.00
N LEU A 46 -11.07 -8.24 13.92
CA LEU A 46 -10.49 -7.18 14.76
C LEU A 46 -10.75 -5.78 14.18
N PRO A 47 -10.92 -4.76 15.03
CA PRO A 47 -11.04 -3.38 14.57
C PRO A 47 -9.74 -2.93 13.90
N ARG A 48 -9.86 -2.27 12.74
CA ARG A 48 -8.73 -1.66 12.04
C ARG A 48 -8.00 -0.64 12.92
N VAL A 49 -6.75 -0.37 12.60
CA VAL A 49 -5.96 0.66 13.30
C VAL A 49 -6.36 2.03 12.74
N ARG A 50 -6.82 2.95 13.59
CA ARG A 50 -7.38 4.26 13.19
C ARG A 50 -6.46 5.47 13.44
N ALA A 51 -5.51 5.40 14.38
CA ALA A 51 -4.71 6.57 14.81
C ALA A 51 -3.24 6.25 15.16
N ALA A 52 -2.44 7.31 15.32
CA ALA A 52 -0.98 7.38 15.30
C ALA A 52 -0.22 6.58 16.37
N ALA A 53 1.06 6.31 16.05
CA ALA A 53 2.17 5.85 16.87
C ALA A 53 1.87 5.68 18.36
N THR A 54 1.83 4.44 18.84
CA THR A 54 1.98 4.21 20.28
C THR A 54 3.47 4.31 20.61
N LEU A 55 3.86 5.30 21.43
CA LEU A 55 5.18 5.27 22.09
C LEU A 55 5.31 3.91 22.79
N GLY A 56 6.19 3.07 22.26
CA GLY A 56 6.31 1.67 22.65
C GLY A 56 7.78 1.27 22.60
N ARG A 57 8.19 0.42 23.54
CA ARG A 57 9.54 -0.14 23.49
C ARG A 57 9.59 -1.22 22.40
N PRO A 58 10.68 -1.29 21.61
CA PRO A 58 10.92 -2.41 20.71
C PRO A 58 10.79 -3.74 21.44
N SER A 59 10.21 -4.74 20.78
CA SER A 59 10.04 -6.06 21.36
C SER A 59 11.40 -6.68 21.69
N PRO A 60 11.60 -7.25 22.89
CA PRO A 60 12.83 -7.99 23.20
C PRO A 60 13.00 -9.21 22.30
N LEU A 61 11.92 -9.70 21.66
CA LEU A 61 11.94 -10.81 20.72
C LEU A 61 12.82 -10.53 19.51
N LEU A 62 13.04 -9.25 19.15
CA LEU A 62 13.94 -8.88 18.06
C LEU A 62 15.32 -9.54 18.26
N PHE A 63 15.89 -9.44 19.46
CA PHE A 63 17.19 -10.01 19.80
C PHE A 63 17.16 -11.52 19.99
N LEU A 64 16.12 -12.05 20.65
CA LEU A 64 15.98 -13.50 20.90
C LEU A 64 15.77 -14.30 19.62
N TYR A 65 15.20 -13.67 18.59
CA TYR A 65 14.91 -14.33 17.32
C TYR A 65 16.17 -14.64 16.50
N LEU A 66 17.27 -13.91 16.68
CA LEU A 66 18.49 -14.14 15.90
C LEU A 66 19.05 -15.57 16.04
N PRO A 67 19.35 -16.08 17.26
CA PRO A 67 19.79 -17.48 17.40
C PRO A 67 18.69 -18.47 17.02
N PHE A 68 17.42 -18.11 17.24
CA PHE A 68 16.28 -18.95 16.87
C PHE A 68 16.13 -19.11 15.34
N HIS A 69 16.43 -18.07 14.56
CA HIS A 69 16.37 -18.09 13.11
C HIS A 69 17.36 -19.10 12.52
N ALA A 70 18.61 -19.07 12.97
CA ALA A 70 19.62 -20.05 12.57
C ALA A 70 19.26 -21.46 13.05
N PHE A 71 18.79 -21.59 14.31
CA PHE A 71 18.30 -22.87 14.84
C PHE A 71 17.19 -23.46 13.97
N LEU A 72 16.20 -22.66 13.56
CA LEU A 72 15.06 -23.11 12.76
C LEU A 72 15.51 -23.66 11.40
N ILE A 73 16.45 -22.98 10.73
CA ILE A 73 17.02 -23.42 9.46
C ILE A 73 17.85 -24.70 9.64
N LEU A 74 18.70 -24.76 10.68
CA LEU A 74 19.50 -25.95 10.95
C LEU A 74 18.65 -27.16 11.34
N PHE A 75 17.58 -26.97 12.12
CA PHE A 75 16.65 -28.03 12.49
C PHE A 75 15.84 -28.50 11.26
N GLY A 76 15.41 -27.58 10.40
CA GLY A 76 14.84 -27.91 9.10
C GLY A 76 15.78 -28.74 8.23
N ALA A 77 17.06 -28.35 8.15
CA ALA A 77 18.08 -29.10 7.41
C ALA A 77 18.30 -30.51 7.99
N ALA A 78 18.38 -30.64 9.31
CA ALA A 78 18.47 -31.92 10.00
C ALA A 78 17.24 -32.81 9.73
N ARG A 79 16.04 -32.23 9.78
CA ARG A 79 14.79 -32.94 9.48
C ARG A 79 14.80 -33.48 8.06
N VAL A 80 15.11 -32.66 7.06
CA VAL A 80 15.11 -33.14 5.67
C VAL A 80 16.24 -34.11 5.36
N ALA A 81 17.36 -34.05 6.08
CA ALA A 81 18.45 -35.01 5.97
C ALA A 81 18.07 -36.39 6.53
N SER A 82 17.14 -36.44 7.50
CA SER A 82 16.59 -37.68 8.04
C SER A 82 15.56 -38.35 7.13
N LEU A 83 15.11 -37.66 6.08
CA LEU A 83 14.08 -38.13 5.15
C LEU A 83 14.69 -38.82 3.92
N PRO A 84 13.93 -39.68 3.22
CA PRO A 84 14.29 -40.17 1.89
C PRO A 84 14.52 -38.99 0.92
N ALA A 85 15.52 -39.11 0.04
CA ALA A 85 15.99 -38.01 -0.82
C ALA A 85 14.91 -37.37 -1.73
N ALA A 86 13.85 -38.10 -2.06
CA ALA A 86 12.73 -37.64 -2.89
C ALA A 86 11.45 -37.33 -2.08
N SER A 87 11.55 -37.19 -0.75
CA SER A 87 10.38 -36.93 0.08
C SER A 87 9.76 -35.57 -0.24
N PRO A 88 8.43 -35.48 -0.49
CA PRO A 88 7.74 -34.21 -0.70
C PRO A 88 7.77 -33.33 0.57
N GLU A 89 8.02 -33.92 1.75
CA GLU A 89 8.15 -33.17 2.99
C GLU A 89 9.33 -32.18 2.98
N LEU A 90 10.34 -32.36 2.10
CA LEU A 90 11.41 -31.37 1.92
C LEU A 90 10.83 -30.02 1.52
N TRP A 91 9.94 -30.00 0.53
CA TRP A 91 9.33 -28.78 0.03
C TRP A 91 8.36 -28.17 1.03
N LEU A 92 7.62 -29.00 1.78
CA LEU A 92 6.74 -28.51 2.85
C LEU A 92 7.54 -27.96 4.04
N THR A 93 8.67 -28.56 4.36
CA THR A 93 9.59 -28.05 5.40
C THR A 93 10.21 -26.74 4.95
N ALA A 94 10.66 -26.65 3.69
CA ALA A 94 11.15 -25.42 3.09
C ALA A 94 10.09 -24.31 3.08
N PHE A 95 8.84 -24.64 2.74
CA PHE A 95 7.73 -23.69 2.76
C PHE A 95 7.39 -23.23 4.19
N SER A 96 7.30 -24.16 5.13
CA SER A 96 6.99 -23.87 6.54
C SER A 96 8.04 -22.96 7.19
N VAL A 97 9.32 -23.35 7.07
CA VAL A 97 10.44 -22.57 7.60
C VAL A 97 10.56 -21.25 6.86
N GLY A 98 10.47 -21.27 5.51
CA GLY A 98 10.57 -20.09 4.65
C GLY A 98 9.51 -19.01 4.94
N ILE A 99 8.29 -19.41 5.28
CA ILE A 99 7.22 -18.46 5.67
C ILE A 99 7.60 -17.72 6.96
N VAL A 100 8.23 -18.38 7.93
CA VAL A 100 8.64 -17.76 9.19
C VAL A 100 9.94 -16.97 9.04
N THR A 101 10.93 -17.50 8.31
CA THR A 101 12.19 -16.80 8.04
C THR A 101 11.96 -15.56 7.17
N GLY A 102 11.00 -15.60 6.24
CA GLY A 102 10.53 -14.43 5.49
C GLY A 102 9.67 -13.48 6.34
N GLY A 103 8.60 -13.98 6.95
CA GLY A 103 7.62 -13.15 7.66
C GLY A 103 8.16 -12.48 8.92
N ILE A 104 9.00 -13.16 9.70
CA ILE A 104 9.63 -12.59 10.91
C ILE A 104 11.10 -12.24 10.65
N GLY A 105 11.86 -13.12 10.01
CA GLY A 105 13.31 -12.90 9.88
C GLY A 105 13.66 -11.73 9.00
N ILE A 106 13.07 -11.64 7.80
CA ILE A 106 13.33 -10.50 6.91
C ILE A 106 12.73 -9.21 7.48
N THR A 107 11.58 -9.24 8.16
CA THR A 107 10.99 -8.03 8.76
C THR A 107 11.86 -7.51 9.91
N PHE A 108 12.39 -8.38 10.76
CA PHE A 108 13.31 -7.99 11.83
C PHE A 108 14.64 -7.49 11.26
N ALA A 109 15.13 -8.15 10.21
CA ALA A 109 16.31 -7.68 9.49
C ALA A 109 16.10 -6.29 8.90
N HIS A 110 14.94 -6.07 8.28
CA HIS A 110 14.52 -4.79 7.71
C HIS A 110 14.57 -3.67 8.75
N GLU A 111 14.04 -3.88 9.96
CA GLU A 111 14.17 -2.91 11.06
C GLU A 111 15.65 -2.64 11.40
N TRP A 112 16.44 -3.70 11.63
CA TRP A 112 17.82 -3.55 12.07
C TRP A 112 18.76 -2.89 11.07
N VAL A 113 18.57 -3.08 9.76
CA VAL A 113 19.45 -2.44 8.75
C VAL A 113 19.33 -0.92 8.73
N HIS A 114 18.22 -0.36 9.25
CA HIS A 114 18.01 1.08 9.40
C HIS A 114 18.54 1.66 10.71
N HIS A 115 18.99 0.82 11.65
CA HIS A 115 19.53 1.31 12.91
C HIS A 115 20.83 2.10 12.73
N LEU A 116 21.02 3.14 13.54
CA LEU A 116 22.23 3.98 13.47
C LEU A 116 23.50 3.20 13.87
N LYS A 117 23.40 2.30 14.86
CA LYS A 117 24.55 1.57 15.40
C LYS A 117 25.02 0.47 14.43
N PRO A 118 26.30 0.45 14.02
CA PRO A 118 26.82 -0.56 13.08
C PRO A 118 26.62 -2.00 13.54
N ARG A 119 26.76 -2.26 14.85
CA ARG A 119 26.57 -3.60 15.43
C ARG A 119 25.15 -4.12 15.28
N GLU A 120 24.14 -3.25 15.32
CA GLU A 120 22.73 -3.63 15.17
C GLU A 120 22.42 -3.90 13.70
N ARG A 121 22.93 -3.07 12.78
CA ARG A 121 22.85 -3.31 11.34
C ARG A 121 23.43 -4.66 10.91
N LEU A 122 24.56 -5.03 11.52
CA LEU A 122 25.19 -6.33 11.27
C LEU A 122 24.28 -7.51 11.64
N LEU A 123 23.45 -7.40 12.69
CA LEU A 123 22.49 -8.45 13.05
C LEU A 123 21.42 -8.64 11.96
N GLY A 124 20.91 -7.54 11.41
CA GLY A 124 19.97 -7.58 10.28
C GLY A 124 20.58 -8.18 9.02
N GLU A 125 21.83 -7.81 8.72
CA GLU A 125 22.57 -8.41 7.61
C GLU A 125 22.78 -9.92 7.79
N TRP A 126 23.07 -10.38 9.00
CA TRP A 126 23.19 -11.82 9.28
C TRP A 126 21.90 -12.58 9.05
N LEU A 127 20.75 -12.07 9.50
CA LEU A 127 19.45 -12.66 9.20
C LEU A 127 19.23 -12.80 7.68
N LEU A 128 19.57 -11.77 6.90
CA LEU A 128 19.42 -11.80 5.45
C LEU A 128 20.38 -12.79 4.77
N VAL A 129 21.60 -12.97 5.30
CA VAL A 129 22.56 -13.96 4.80
C VAL A 129 22.03 -15.40 4.99
N TRP A 130 21.33 -15.69 6.09
CA TRP A 130 20.71 -17.00 6.35
C TRP A 130 19.54 -17.33 5.40
N VAL A 131 19.03 -16.35 4.65
CA VAL A 131 18.05 -16.53 3.57
C VAL A 131 18.63 -16.17 2.20
N ALA A 132 19.96 -16.22 2.05
CA ALA A 132 20.68 -15.97 0.79
C ALA A 132 20.38 -14.60 0.13
N TYR A 133 20.00 -13.59 0.93
CA TYR A 133 19.55 -12.29 0.46
C TYR A 133 20.27 -11.11 1.13
N GLY A 134 21.50 -11.34 1.65
CA GLY A 134 22.27 -10.32 2.39
C GLY A 134 22.48 -8.99 1.65
N HIS A 135 22.61 -9.03 0.32
CA HIS A 135 22.79 -7.85 -0.52
C HIS A 135 21.61 -6.87 -0.47
N TYR A 136 20.40 -7.34 -0.13
CA TYR A 136 19.22 -6.51 0.09
C TYR A 136 19.45 -5.45 1.16
N ALA A 137 20.21 -5.73 2.22
CA ALA A 137 20.53 -4.72 3.24
C ALA A 137 21.20 -3.47 2.66
N THR A 138 22.10 -3.68 1.68
CA THR A 138 22.77 -2.58 0.98
C THR A 138 21.79 -1.86 0.07
N GLU A 139 21.08 -2.63 -0.76
CA GLU A 139 20.19 -2.06 -1.76
C GLU A 139 19.06 -1.27 -1.13
N HIS A 140 18.42 -1.85 -0.11
CA HIS A 140 17.29 -1.24 0.58
C HIS A 140 17.66 0.14 1.13
N VAL A 141 18.72 0.19 1.93
CA VAL A 141 19.14 1.39 2.66
C VAL A 141 19.71 2.47 1.72
N TYR A 142 20.54 2.09 0.75
CA TYR A 142 21.28 3.06 -0.08
C TYR A 142 20.67 3.29 -1.47
N GLY A 143 19.80 2.39 -1.93
CA GLY A 143 19.16 2.38 -3.24
C GLY A 143 17.66 2.63 -3.14
N HIS A 144 16.90 1.65 -2.67
CA HIS A 144 15.43 1.66 -2.66
C HIS A 144 14.86 2.90 -1.96
N HIS A 145 15.22 3.20 -0.71
CA HIS A 145 14.71 4.38 0.00
C HIS A 145 14.93 5.71 -0.74
N LYS A 146 16.02 5.81 -1.50
CA LYS A 146 16.33 6.98 -2.32
C LYS A 146 15.49 7.02 -3.60
N ASN A 147 15.36 5.87 -4.26
CA ASN A 147 14.86 5.74 -5.62
C ASN A 147 13.42 5.21 -5.72
N VAL A 148 12.78 4.84 -4.61
CA VAL A 148 11.42 4.29 -4.55
C VAL A 148 10.47 5.14 -5.37
N GLY A 149 9.63 4.53 -6.20
CA GLY A 149 8.74 5.22 -7.13
C GLY A 149 9.42 5.69 -8.43
N LEU A 150 10.72 5.45 -8.64
CA LEU A 150 11.42 5.78 -9.88
C LEU A 150 11.80 4.50 -10.64
N ARG A 151 12.12 4.63 -11.94
CA ARG A 151 12.46 3.47 -12.79
C ARG A 151 13.78 2.80 -12.43
N GLU A 152 14.65 3.51 -11.72
CA GLU A 152 15.94 3.01 -11.24
C GLU A 152 15.82 2.11 -10.01
N ASP A 153 14.70 2.16 -9.30
CA ASP A 153 14.41 1.27 -8.18
C ASP A 153 13.89 -0.09 -8.68
N GLY A 154 14.60 -1.15 -8.29
CA GLY A 154 14.22 -2.52 -8.66
C GLY A 154 12.92 -2.96 -8.01
N ALA A 155 12.67 -2.51 -6.78
CA ALA A 155 11.51 -2.88 -5.97
C ALA A 155 10.23 -2.09 -6.29
N THR A 156 10.32 -1.07 -7.16
CA THR A 156 9.12 -0.37 -7.62
C THR A 156 8.40 -1.21 -8.69
N ALA A 157 7.17 -1.63 -8.36
CA ALA A 157 6.29 -2.35 -9.27
C ALA A 157 5.53 -1.37 -10.17
N ARG A 158 5.53 -1.61 -11.48
CA ARG A 158 4.92 -0.70 -12.45
C ARG A 158 3.43 -0.97 -12.62
N LYS A 159 2.67 0.06 -13.00
CA LYS A 159 1.26 -0.13 -13.36
C LYS A 159 1.15 -1.16 -14.50
N ASN A 160 0.25 -2.14 -14.34
CA ASN A 160 0.02 -3.27 -15.26
C ASN A 160 1.16 -4.29 -15.38
N GLU A 161 2.19 -4.21 -14.54
CA GLU A 161 3.22 -5.24 -14.50
C GLU A 161 2.72 -6.48 -13.79
N TRP A 162 2.92 -7.65 -14.38
CA TRP A 162 2.51 -8.91 -13.76
C TRP A 162 3.55 -9.30 -12.70
N ILE A 163 3.12 -9.81 -11.54
CA ILE A 163 4.05 -10.20 -10.47
C ILE A 163 5.10 -11.22 -10.96
N GLN A 164 4.73 -12.09 -11.91
CA GLN A 164 5.60 -13.09 -12.52
C GLN A 164 6.71 -12.46 -13.39
N THR A 165 6.46 -11.31 -13.98
CA THR A 165 7.48 -10.52 -14.72
C THR A 165 8.25 -9.57 -13.82
N TYR A 166 7.60 -9.10 -12.74
CA TYR A 166 8.20 -8.23 -11.74
C TYR A 166 9.29 -8.96 -10.94
N ILE A 167 9.01 -10.14 -10.38
CA ILE A 167 9.94 -10.87 -9.50
C ILE A 167 11.33 -11.05 -10.13
N PRO A 168 11.50 -11.65 -11.32
CA PRO A 168 12.83 -11.84 -11.90
C PRO A 168 13.52 -10.51 -12.21
N ARG A 169 12.76 -9.48 -12.62
CA ARG A 169 13.30 -8.14 -12.84
C ARG A 169 13.79 -7.52 -11.54
N ALA A 170 12.98 -7.56 -10.49
CA ALA A 170 13.27 -6.98 -9.19
C ALA A 170 14.52 -7.63 -8.58
N LEU A 171 14.58 -8.97 -8.54
CA LEU A 171 15.74 -9.71 -8.01
C LEU A 171 17.04 -9.33 -8.72
N TYR A 172 17.03 -9.28 -10.06
CA TYR A 172 18.20 -8.88 -10.83
C TYR A 172 18.60 -7.42 -10.59
N GLN A 173 17.63 -6.51 -10.59
CA GLN A 173 17.90 -5.07 -10.41
C GLN A 173 18.37 -4.74 -9.00
N VAL A 174 17.80 -5.37 -7.98
CA VAL A 174 18.21 -5.24 -6.57
C VAL A 174 19.67 -5.72 -6.42
N TRP A 175 19.98 -6.93 -6.90
CA TRP A 175 21.35 -7.43 -6.85
C TRP A 175 22.35 -6.51 -7.60
N ARG A 176 22.01 -6.08 -8.81
CA ARG A 176 22.85 -5.17 -9.61
C ARG A 176 23.04 -3.81 -8.93
N SER A 177 21.99 -3.27 -8.31
CA SER A 177 22.00 -2.01 -7.57
C SER A 177 22.91 -2.13 -6.34
N ALA A 178 22.75 -3.19 -5.53
CA ALA A 178 23.60 -3.47 -4.38
C ALA A 178 25.09 -3.55 -4.77
N PHE A 179 25.39 -4.28 -5.85
CA PHE A 179 26.76 -4.45 -6.34
C PHE A 179 27.37 -3.13 -6.81
N ARG A 180 26.60 -2.27 -7.48
CA ARG A 180 27.05 -0.92 -7.87
C ARG A 180 27.27 0.00 -6.68
N LEU A 181 26.44 -0.10 -5.64
CA LEU A 181 26.49 0.79 -4.47
C LEU A 181 27.62 0.39 -3.51
N LYS A 182 27.77 -0.90 -3.21
CA LYS A 182 28.78 -1.45 -2.29
C LYS A 182 29.25 -2.83 -2.77
N PRO A 183 30.15 -2.92 -3.76
CA PRO A 183 30.58 -4.20 -4.34
C PRO A 183 31.25 -5.12 -3.33
N ALA A 184 32.21 -4.61 -2.54
CA ALA A 184 32.93 -5.41 -1.54
C ALA A 184 31.99 -5.99 -0.46
N ARG A 185 30.99 -5.22 -0.01
CA ARG A 185 30.01 -5.67 0.97
C ARG A 185 29.08 -6.73 0.38
N THR A 186 28.61 -6.51 -0.85
CA THR A 186 27.77 -7.46 -1.59
C THR A 186 28.49 -8.79 -1.81
N LEU A 187 29.78 -8.75 -2.17
CA LEU A 187 30.63 -9.94 -2.27
C LEU A 187 30.80 -10.66 -0.93
N ALA A 188 31.04 -9.93 0.16
CA ALA A 188 31.15 -10.50 1.49
C ALA A 188 29.87 -11.23 1.93
N HIS A 189 28.69 -10.66 1.67
CA HIS A 189 27.40 -11.34 1.92
C HIS A 189 27.24 -12.61 1.10
N GLY A 190 27.66 -12.58 -0.18
CA GLY A 190 27.65 -13.76 -1.05
C GLY A 190 28.57 -14.87 -0.53
N LEU A 191 29.82 -14.53 -0.16
CA LEU A 191 30.77 -15.48 0.41
C LEU A 191 30.30 -16.06 1.74
N ALA A 192 29.68 -15.25 2.61
CA ALA A 192 29.10 -15.73 3.86
C ALA A 192 27.94 -16.72 3.62
N THR A 193 27.08 -16.43 2.63
CA THR A 193 26.00 -17.34 2.21
C THR A 193 26.57 -18.67 1.71
N LEU A 194 27.60 -18.62 0.87
CA LEU A 194 28.28 -19.82 0.35
C LEU A 194 28.95 -20.64 1.46
N ALA A 195 29.54 -19.97 2.46
CA ALA A 195 30.14 -20.65 3.61
C ALA A 195 29.08 -21.37 4.46
N ILE A 196 27.93 -20.74 4.72
CA ILE A 196 26.80 -21.39 5.42
C ILE A 196 26.26 -22.55 4.60
N ALA A 197 26.03 -22.36 3.30
CA ALA A 197 25.54 -23.40 2.41
C ALA A 197 26.50 -24.60 2.37
N ALA A 198 27.81 -24.36 2.33
CA ALA A 198 28.83 -25.41 2.39
C ALA A 198 28.80 -26.15 3.73
N GLY A 199 28.69 -25.43 4.86
CA GLY A 199 28.55 -26.04 6.19
C GLY A 199 27.31 -26.92 6.30
N ILE A 200 26.16 -26.45 5.78
CA ILE A 200 24.91 -27.23 5.72
C ILE A 200 25.08 -28.45 4.81
N ALA A 201 25.72 -28.32 3.65
CA ALA A 201 25.95 -29.44 2.74
C ALA A 201 26.87 -30.50 3.37
N LEU A 202 27.89 -30.09 4.12
CA LEU A 202 28.79 -31.00 4.84
C LEU A 202 28.08 -31.73 5.99
N ALA A 203 27.22 -31.03 6.74
CA ALA A 203 26.53 -31.60 7.90
C ALA A 203 25.29 -32.44 7.54
N PHE A 204 24.55 -32.04 6.49
CA PHE A 204 23.21 -32.54 6.19
C PHE A 204 23.06 -33.06 4.74
N GLY A 205 24.18 -33.12 4.01
CA GLY A 205 24.22 -33.61 2.64
C GLY A 205 23.42 -32.77 1.65
N ARG A 206 23.13 -33.40 0.49
CA ARG A 206 22.40 -32.76 -0.62
C ARG A 206 20.99 -32.31 -0.23
N SER A 207 20.27 -33.08 0.59
CA SER A 207 18.91 -32.73 1.02
C SER A 207 18.90 -31.45 1.85
N GLY A 208 19.84 -31.31 2.80
CA GLY A 208 19.99 -30.08 3.60
C GLY A 208 20.33 -28.86 2.73
N LEU A 209 21.23 -29.02 1.75
CA LEU A 209 21.58 -27.95 0.81
C LEU A 209 20.39 -27.51 -0.05
N LEU A 210 19.62 -28.47 -0.60
CA LEU A 210 18.41 -28.18 -1.37
C LEU A 210 17.37 -27.45 -0.52
N PHE A 211 17.16 -27.91 0.72
CA PHE A 211 16.28 -27.24 1.66
C PHE A 211 16.73 -25.80 1.97
N PHE A 212 18.02 -25.56 2.20
CA PHE A 212 18.54 -24.22 2.52
C PHE A 212 18.19 -23.20 1.44
N PHE A 213 18.40 -23.54 0.17
CA PHE A 213 18.03 -22.66 -0.94
C PHE A 213 16.52 -22.61 -1.20
N ALA A 214 15.79 -23.71 -0.98
CA ALA A 214 14.35 -23.72 -1.12
C ALA A 214 13.63 -22.83 -0.08
N GLN A 215 14.04 -22.88 1.20
CA GLN A 215 13.46 -22.01 2.23
C GLN A 215 13.83 -20.55 2.00
N ALA A 216 15.07 -20.29 1.56
CA ALA A 216 15.52 -18.96 1.17
C ALA A 216 14.69 -18.41 0.01
N ALA A 217 14.42 -19.23 -1.01
CA ALA A 217 13.56 -18.84 -2.12
C ALA A 217 12.13 -18.50 -1.66
N VAL A 218 11.55 -19.27 -0.75
CA VAL A 218 10.23 -18.96 -0.17
C VAL A 218 10.25 -17.63 0.58
N ALA A 219 11.26 -17.41 1.44
CA ALA A 219 11.41 -16.17 2.21
C ALA A 219 11.56 -14.95 1.30
N VAL A 220 12.41 -15.05 0.27
CA VAL A 220 12.65 -13.99 -0.71
C VAL A 220 11.42 -13.75 -1.58
N LEU A 221 10.75 -14.79 -2.06
CA LEU A 221 9.50 -14.65 -2.83
C LEU A 221 8.40 -13.97 -2.01
N LEU A 222 8.34 -14.25 -0.71
CA LEU A 222 7.41 -13.58 0.20
C LEU A 222 7.73 -12.09 0.29
N LEU A 223 9.00 -11.72 0.57
CA LEU A 223 9.45 -10.32 0.59
C LEU A 223 9.16 -9.61 -0.74
N THR A 224 9.60 -10.18 -1.86
CA THR A 224 9.43 -9.55 -3.18
C THR A 224 7.94 -9.41 -3.54
N SER A 225 7.07 -10.31 -3.06
CA SER A 225 5.61 -10.14 -3.20
C SER A 225 5.10 -8.95 -2.37
N ILE A 226 5.65 -8.74 -1.16
CA ILE A 226 5.34 -7.56 -0.34
C ILE A 226 5.81 -6.28 -1.02
N ASP A 227 7.05 -6.21 -1.52
CA ASP A 227 7.58 -5.06 -2.26
C ASP A 227 6.68 -4.71 -3.45
N TYR A 228 6.25 -5.73 -4.20
CA TYR A 228 5.32 -5.57 -5.32
C TYR A 228 4.02 -4.90 -4.87
N ILE A 229 3.43 -5.36 -3.77
CA ILE A 229 2.16 -4.85 -3.25
C ILE A 229 2.31 -3.41 -2.72
N GLU A 230 3.38 -3.16 -1.98
CA GLU A 230 3.69 -1.88 -1.33
C GLU A 230 3.95 -0.76 -2.33
N HIS A 231 4.52 -1.08 -3.49
CA HIS A 231 4.96 -0.10 -4.49
C HIS A 231 4.23 -0.18 -5.82
N TYR A 232 3.16 -0.98 -5.93
CA TYR A 232 2.44 -1.16 -7.18
C TYR A 232 1.89 0.15 -7.74
N GLY A 233 2.41 0.55 -8.90
CA GLY A 233 1.89 1.62 -9.76
C GLY A 233 2.03 3.05 -9.20
N LEU A 234 2.71 3.22 -8.06
CA LEU A 234 2.92 4.53 -7.43
C LEU A 234 4.28 5.09 -7.87
N GLU A 235 4.25 5.95 -8.89
CA GLU A 235 5.46 6.53 -9.49
C GLU A 235 5.67 7.99 -9.06
N ARG A 236 6.92 8.35 -8.78
CA ARG A 236 7.37 9.72 -8.53
C ARG A 236 7.75 10.39 -9.84
N LYS A 237 7.47 11.68 -9.93
CA LYS A 237 7.86 12.47 -11.09
C LYS A 237 9.27 13.01 -10.95
N ARG A 238 9.88 13.33 -12.09
CA ARG A 238 11.07 14.19 -12.15
C ARG A 238 10.65 15.57 -12.62
N SER A 239 11.22 16.61 -12.03
CA SER A 239 11.09 17.98 -12.53
C SER A 239 11.87 18.16 -13.84
N ALA A 240 11.66 19.29 -14.53
CA ALA A 240 12.31 19.60 -15.81
C ALA A 240 13.85 19.64 -15.72
N ASP A 241 14.40 19.93 -14.54
CA ASP A 241 15.84 19.90 -14.21
C ASP A 241 16.35 18.50 -13.81
N GLY A 242 15.50 17.46 -13.91
CA GLY A 242 15.86 16.06 -13.67
C GLY A 242 15.82 15.61 -12.20
N ARG A 243 15.52 16.52 -11.25
CA ARG A 243 15.43 16.17 -9.82
C ARG A 243 14.20 15.31 -9.55
N ALA A 244 14.37 14.24 -8.78
CA ALA A 244 13.25 13.41 -8.35
C ALA A 244 12.41 14.14 -7.31
N GLU A 245 11.08 14.06 -7.44
CA GLU A 245 10.13 14.50 -6.42
C GLU A 245 10.47 13.88 -5.06
N ALA A 246 10.31 14.59 -3.95
CA ALA A 246 10.52 14.01 -2.62
C ALA A 246 9.55 12.85 -2.33
N VAL A 247 9.97 11.89 -1.51
CA VAL A 247 9.08 10.81 -1.04
C VAL A 247 7.95 11.43 -0.19
N LYS A 248 6.72 10.96 -0.40
CA LYS A 248 5.47 11.51 0.17
C LYS A 248 4.54 10.34 0.53
N PRO A 249 3.51 10.56 1.36
CA PRO A 249 2.65 9.48 1.81
C PRO A 249 2.01 8.66 0.67
N HIS A 250 1.68 9.29 -0.46
CA HIS A 250 1.04 8.61 -1.59
C HIS A 250 1.99 7.80 -2.48
N HIS A 251 3.29 7.72 -2.17
CA HIS A 251 4.27 6.95 -2.93
C HIS A 251 4.41 5.50 -2.42
N SER A 252 3.58 5.06 -1.48
CA SER A 252 3.55 3.68 -0.97
C SER A 252 2.15 3.31 -0.49
N TRP A 253 1.79 2.04 -0.63
CA TRP A 253 0.57 1.47 -0.08
C TRP A 253 0.78 1.07 1.37
N ASP A 254 -0.20 1.39 2.22
CA ASP A 254 -0.23 0.95 3.61
C ASP A 254 -1.36 -0.07 3.84
N SER A 255 -1.20 -0.90 4.87
CA SER A 255 -2.31 -1.66 5.47
C SER A 255 -2.65 -1.08 6.84
N ASP A 256 -3.88 -1.27 7.32
CA ASP A 256 -4.37 -0.89 8.65
C ASP A 256 -4.78 -2.11 9.51
N THR A 257 -4.42 -3.33 9.08
CA THR A 257 -4.64 -4.56 9.85
C THR A 257 -3.88 -4.55 11.18
N ARG A 258 -4.46 -5.16 12.21
CA ARG A 258 -4.01 -5.03 13.60
C ARG A 258 -3.09 -6.18 14.01
N LEU A 259 -3.54 -7.43 13.92
CA LEU A 259 -2.80 -8.61 14.34
C LEU A 259 -1.57 -8.83 13.46
N MET A 260 -1.75 -8.92 12.14
CA MET A 260 -0.63 -9.05 11.21
C MET A 260 0.27 -7.82 11.24
N GLY A 261 -0.31 -6.65 11.53
CA GLY A 261 0.44 -5.42 11.77
C GLY A 261 1.45 -5.58 12.91
N GLU A 262 1.08 -6.18 14.03
CA GLU A 262 2.03 -6.40 15.14
C GLU A 262 2.99 -7.58 14.87
N VAL A 263 2.51 -8.66 14.22
CA VAL A 263 3.37 -9.81 13.84
C VAL A 263 4.51 -9.40 12.91
N LEU A 264 4.22 -8.54 11.93
CA LEU A 264 5.21 -8.00 10.98
C LEU A 264 5.86 -6.71 11.50
N ILE A 265 5.85 -6.47 12.82
CA ILE A 265 6.43 -5.29 13.48
C ILE A 265 6.12 -3.98 12.75
N ARG A 266 4.86 -3.80 12.36
CA ARG A 266 4.31 -2.59 11.75
C ARG A 266 4.96 -2.18 10.42
N LEU A 267 5.65 -3.10 9.74
CA LEU A 267 6.13 -2.91 8.36
C LEU A 267 5.06 -2.31 7.45
N GLN A 268 3.80 -2.72 7.68
CA GLN A 268 2.60 -2.25 7.01
C GLN A 268 2.31 -0.74 7.02
N ARG A 269 3.04 0.02 7.84
CA ARG A 269 2.96 1.49 7.94
C ARG A 269 4.08 2.08 7.08
N HIS A 270 4.10 1.62 5.84
CA HIS A 270 5.21 1.71 4.91
C HIS A 270 5.48 3.13 4.42
N ALA A 271 4.41 3.90 4.21
CA ALA A 271 4.52 5.31 3.85
C ALA A 271 5.30 6.12 4.92
N ASP A 272 5.08 5.84 6.21
CA ASP A 272 5.83 6.47 7.29
C ASP A 272 7.28 6.00 7.32
N HIS A 273 7.50 4.70 7.13
CA HIS A 273 8.84 4.13 7.02
C HIS A 273 9.66 4.80 5.91
N HIS A 274 9.10 4.96 4.73
CA HIS A 274 9.77 5.60 3.59
C HIS A 274 10.01 7.10 3.76
N MET A 275 9.13 7.80 4.47
CA MET A 275 9.36 9.20 4.80
C MET A 275 10.39 9.38 5.91
N ARG A 276 10.49 8.42 6.83
CA ARG A 276 11.33 8.49 8.04
C ARG A 276 11.99 7.13 8.30
N PRO A 277 12.96 6.69 7.47
CA PRO A 277 13.53 5.34 7.55
C PRO A 277 14.22 5.01 8.86
N LEU A 278 14.75 6.03 9.56
CA LEU A 278 15.43 5.87 10.84
C LEU A 278 14.46 5.78 12.04
N LYS A 279 13.15 5.92 11.80
CA LYS A 279 12.13 5.88 12.84
C LYS A 279 11.88 4.42 13.24
N PRO A 280 12.00 4.08 14.53
CA PRO A 280 11.85 2.70 14.96
C PRO A 280 10.40 2.22 14.79
N TYR A 281 10.24 0.92 14.53
CA TYR A 281 8.95 0.34 14.18
C TYR A 281 7.78 0.64 15.14
N PRO A 282 7.95 0.71 16.48
CA PRO A 282 6.84 0.98 17.39
C PRO A 282 6.23 2.36 17.15
N GLU A 283 7.01 3.31 16.63
CA GLU A 283 6.55 4.67 16.38
C GLU A 283 5.92 4.83 14.99
N LEU A 284 6.00 3.83 14.10
CA LEU A 284 5.43 3.94 12.77
C LEU A 284 3.91 4.13 12.83
N ALA A 285 3.42 5.06 12.01
CA ALA A 285 2.03 5.48 12.00
C ALA A 285 1.42 5.40 10.60
N LEU A 286 0.10 5.25 10.55
CA LEU A 286 -0.67 5.44 9.32
C LEU A 286 -0.66 6.93 8.97
N LEU A 287 -0.14 7.30 7.79
CA LEU A 287 -0.11 8.70 7.35
C LEU A 287 -1.38 9.10 6.60
N ALA A 288 -1.80 10.35 6.77
CA ALA A 288 -2.81 10.97 5.93
C ALA A 288 -2.28 11.09 4.49
N GLY A 289 -3.11 10.75 3.51
CA GLY A 289 -2.75 10.74 2.08
C GLY A 289 -2.02 9.49 1.60
N ALA A 290 -1.65 8.55 2.49
CA ALA A 290 -1.16 7.23 2.08
C ALA A 290 -2.35 6.36 1.61
N PRO A 291 -2.32 5.79 0.39
CA PRO A 291 -3.38 4.92 -0.08
C PRO A 291 -3.38 3.61 0.73
N ARG A 292 -4.59 3.06 0.94
CA ARG A 292 -4.79 1.83 1.74
C ARG A 292 -5.04 0.64 0.85
N LEU A 293 -4.41 -0.48 1.18
CA LEU A 293 -4.74 -1.77 0.60
C LEU A 293 -6.18 -2.16 0.98
N PRO A 294 -6.94 -2.83 0.08
CA PRO A 294 -8.32 -3.25 0.36
C PRO A 294 -8.41 -4.31 1.46
N THR A 295 -7.34 -5.09 1.68
CA THR A 295 -7.21 -6.09 2.75
C THR A 295 -5.87 -5.90 3.46
N GLY A 296 -5.41 -6.90 4.21
CA GLY A 296 -4.01 -6.97 4.68
C GLY A 296 -3.09 -7.63 3.65
N TYR A 297 -1.80 -7.67 3.97
CA TYR A 297 -0.73 -8.18 3.10
C TYR A 297 -0.97 -9.61 2.59
N ALA A 298 -1.40 -10.54 3.45
CA ALA A 298 -1.68 -11.92 3.04
C ALA A 298 -2.78 -12.02 1.96
N GLY A 299 -3.89 -11.29 2.13
CA GLY A 299 -4.96 -11.25 1.12
C GLY A 299 -4.47 -10.65 -0.20
N MET A 300 -3.60 -9.64 -0.10
CA MET A 300 -3.00 -9.00 -1.28
C MET A 300 -1.96 -9.88 -1.97
N ILE A 301 -1.22 -10.72 -1.24
CA ILE A 301 -0.33 -11.74 -1.81
C ILE A 301 -1.16 -12.70 -2.68
N TRP A 302 -2.22 -13.30 -2.12
CA TRP A 302 -3.09 -14.20 -2.89
C TRP A 302 -3.64 -13.53 -4.16
N LEU A 303 -4.08 -12.27 -4.04
CA LEU A 303 -4.61 -11.52 -5.16
C LEU A 303 -3.55 -11.19 -6.23
N ALA A 304 -2.34 -10.81 -5.83
CA ALA A 304 -1.25 -10.42 -6.73
C ALA A 304 -0.82 -11.56 -7.66
N TRP A 305 -0.86 -12.80 -7.16
CA TRP A 305 -0.58 -14.00 -7.95
C TRP A 305 -1.67 -14.35 -8.97
N TRP A 306 -2.80 -13.62 -8.98
CA TRP A 306 -3.82 -13.66 -10.04
C TRP A 306 -3.91 -12.30 -10.78
N PRO A 307 -3.08 -12.05 -11.82
CA PRO A 307 -2.91 -10.70 -12.40
C PRO A 307 -4.19 -10.02 -12.86
N HIS A 308 -5.10 -10.76 -13.51
CA HIS A 308 -6.36 -10.17 -13.99
C HIS A 308 -7.26 -9.65 -12.86
N ALA A 309 -7.28 -10.32 -11.71
CA ALA A 309 -8.04 -9.91 -10.54
C ALA A 309 -7.32 -8.78 -9.82
N TRP A 310 -6.00 -8.89 -9.68
CA TRP A 310 -5.14 -7.81 -9.19
C TRP A 310 -5.39 -6.49 -9.93
N PHE A 311 -5.33 -6.47 -11.27
CA PHE A 311 -5.52 -5.25 -12.05
C PHE A 311 -6.92 -4.67 -11.91
N ARG A 312 -7.97 -5.52 -11.88
CA ARG A 312 -9.35 -5.06 -11.64
C ARG A 312 -9.52 -4.38 -10.28
N VAL A 313 -8.76 -4.82 -9.28
CA VAL A 313 -8.81 -4.25 -7.92
C VAL A 313 -7.90 -3.03 -7.80
N MET A 314 -6.63 -3.14 -8.20
CA MET A 314 -5.62 -2.13 -7.89
C MET A 314 -5.58 -0.97 -8.90
N ASN A 315 -5.81 -1.21 -10.19
CA ASN A 315 -5.73 -0.12 -11.18
C ASN A 315 -6.74 1.01 -10.95
N PRO A 316 -8.02 0.74 -10.63
CA PRO A 316 -8.96 1.81 -10.30
C PRO A 316 -8.58 2.59 -9.04
N ARG A 317 -7.76 1.99 -8.15
CA ARG A 317 -7.28 2.65 -6.93
C ARG A 317 -6.08 3.55 -7.19
N LEU A 318 -5.28 3.28 -8.23
CA LEU A 318 -4.22 4.18 -8.70
C LEU A 318 -4.77 5.48 -9.29
N ALA A 319 -5.99 5.44 -9.84
CA ALA A 319 -6.67 6.64 -10.35
C ALA A 319 -7.25 7.52 -9.23
N ARG A 320 -7.29 7.02 -7.97
CA ARG A 320 -7.76 7.79 -6.80
C ARG A 320 -6.71 8.82 -6.44
N THR A 321 -7.07 10.08 -6.65
CA THR A 321 -6.27 11.23 -6.26
C THR A 321 -6.69 11.64 -4.85
N PRO A 322 -5.79 11.57 -3.85
CA PRO A 322 -6.06 12.16 -2.55
C PRO A 322 -6.42 13.64 -2.72
N LEU A 323 -7.52 14.07 -2.11
CA LEU A 323 -7.85 15.48 -2.07
C LEU A 323 -7.18 16.07 -0.83
N VAL A 324 -6.42 17.14 -1.02
CA VAL A 324 -5.69 17.81 0.06
C VAL A 324 -6.48 19.02 0.55
N PRO A 325 -6.50 19.28 1.88
CA PRO A 325 -7.16 20.46 2.41
C PRO A 325 -6.45 21.74 1.98
N PHE A 326 -7.21 22.82 1.83
CA PHE A 326 -6.67 24.16 1.65
C PHE A 326 -6.20 24.74 3.00
N GLY A 327 -4.94 25.17 3.08
CA GLY A 327 -4.36 25.80 4.27
C GLY A 327 -4.01 24.82 5.42
N PRO A 328 -3.33 25.31 6.48
CA PRO A 328 -3.07 24.53 7.69
C PRO A 328 -4.38 24.35 8.46
N ASN A 329 -4.97 23.16 8.42
CA ASN A 329 -6.32 22.96 8.94
C ASN A 329 -6.42 21.79 9.95
N THR A 330 -7.19 22.04 11.01
CA THR A 330 -7.53 21.13 12.13
C THR A 330 -8.27 19.86 11.68
N TRP A 331 -8.80 19.88 10.46
CA TRP A 331 -9.53 18.78 9.83
C TRP A 331 -8.64 17.65 9.33
N SER A 332 -7.38 17.94 8.97
CA SER A 332 -6.51 17.01 8.22
C SER A 332 -6.20 15.70 8.94
N THR A 333 -6.32 15.67 10.27
CA THR A 333 -6.15 14.46 11.10
C THR A 333 -7.43 13.65 11.24
N SER A 334 -8.59 14.26 10.98
CA SER A 334 -9.91 13.67 11.25
C SER A 334 -10.68 13.29 9.99
N VAL A 335 -10.26 13.78 8.81
CA VAL A 335 -10.93 13.55 7.53
C VAL A 335 -9.92 13.19 6.43
N GLY A 336 -10.21 12.12 5.70
CA GLY A 336 -9.54 11.75 4.46
C GLY A 336 -10.50 11.79 3.28
N LEU A 337 -10.15 12.56 2.24
CA LEU A 337 -10.92 12.67 1.02
C LEU A 337 -10.12 12.15 -0.18
N GLU A 338 -10.80 11.48 -1.10
CA GLU A 338 -10.24 11.01 -2.36
C GLU A 338 -11.24 11.22 -3.49
N GLY A 339 -10.73 11.59 -4.66
CA GLY A 339 -11.52 11.76 -5.87
C GLY A 339 -10.84 11.08 -7.05
N SER A 340 -11.61 10.53 -7.99
CA SER A 340 -11.07 10.03 -9.25
C SER A 340 -12.05 10.29 -10.39
N ALA A 341 -11.49 10.46 -11.59
CA ALA A 341 -12.22 10.52 -12.83
C ALA A 341 -11.56 9.56 -13.83
N GLU A 342 -12.35 8.71 -14.46
CA GLU A 342 -11.87 7.73 -15.44
C GLU A 342 -12.79 7.76 -16.67
N ARG A 343 -12.19 7.72 -17.87
CA ARG A 343 -12.97 7.51 -19.09
C ARG A 343 -13.64 6.14 -19.04
N ALA A 344 -14.94 6.11 -19.26
CA ALA A 344 -15.71 4.88 -19.40
C ALA A 344 -16.40 4.86 -20.76
N LYS A 345 -16.96 3.72 -21.16
CA LYS A 345 -17.70 3.63 -22.43
C LYS A 345 -18.91 4.58 -22.37
N GLY A 346 -18.91 5.60 -23.22
CA GLY A 346 -20.00 6.59 -23.36
C GLY A 346 -20.02 7.69 -22.30
N GLY A 347 -18.94 7.91 -21.54
CA GLY A 347 -18.90 8.98 -20.55
C GLY A 347 -17.67 8.96 -19.63
N VAL A 348 -17.80 9.65 -18.51
CA VAL A 348 -16.79 9.72 -17.44
C VAL A 348 -17.35 9.13 -16.16
N ARG A 349 -16.62 8.20 -15.55
CA ARG A 349 -16.94 7.70 -14.21
C ARG A 349 -16.19 8.54 -13.18
N LEU A 350 -16.94 9.20 -12.31
CA LEU A 350 -16.41 9.88 -11.13
C LEU A 350 -16.57 8.99 -9.90
N ARG A 351 -15.59 9.02 -9.00
CA ARG A 351 -15.74 8.46 -7.66
C ARG A 351 -15.25 9.47 -6.64
N PHE A 352 -16.04 9.65 -5.59
CA PHE A 352 -15.70 10.40 -4.39
C PHE A 352 -15.69 9.45 -3.20
N GLY A 353 -14.64 9.54 -2.39
CA GLY A 353 -14.51 8.80 -1.14
C GLY A 353 -14.24 9.77 0.00
N LEU A 354 -15.04 9.65 1.06
CA LEU A 354 -14.88 10.36 2.33
C LEU A 354 -14.63 9.32 3.42
N ARG A 355 -13.60 9.53 4.24
CA ARG A 355 -13.31 8.76 5.45
C ARG A 355 -13.18 9.73 6.62
N VAL A 356 -13.70 9.36 7.77
CA VAL A 356 -13.58 10.14 9.01
C VAL A 356 -12.93 9.31 10.11
N ALA A 357 -12.30 9.97 11.07
CA ALA A 357 -11.70 9.32 12.23
C ALA A 357 -12.74 8.95 13.32
N ASP A 358 -13.91 9.59 13.32
CA ASP A 358 -14.99 9.40 14.28
C ASP A 358 -16.34 9.28 13.53
N PRO A 359 -17.12 8.20 13.72
CA PRO A 359 -18.46 8.05 13.14
C PRO A 359 -19.37 9.27 13.33
N ALA A 360 -19.31 9.93 14.50
CA ALA A 360 -20.14 11.10 14.81
C ALA A 360 -19.89 12.25 13.81
N LEU A 361 -18.65 12.39 13.34
CA LEU A 361 -18.30 13.37 12.32
C LEU A 361 -18.95 13.04 10.97
N LEU A 362 -19.04 11.76 10.59
CA LEU A 362 -19.72 11.38 9.35
C LEU A 362 -21.21 11.72 9.41
N TYR A 363 -21.86 11.50 10.55
CA TYR A 363 -23.26 11.88 10.76
C TYR A 363 -23.46 13.40 10.66
N ALA A 364 -22.54 14.19 11.21
CA ALA A 364 -22.58 15.65 11.11
C ALA A 364 -22.39 16.15 9.67
N LEU A 365 -21.52 15.50 8.88
CA LEU A 365 -21.22 15.88 7.50
C LEU A 365 -22.26 15.39 6.49
N VAL A 366 -22.90 14.25 6.78
CA VAL A 366 -23.78 13.53 5.87
C VAL A 366 -25.08 13.17 6.60
N PRO A 367 -26.14 13.99 6.46
CA PRO A 367 -27.44 13.71 7.06
C PRO A 367 -28.00 12.35 6.59
N GLU A 368 -28.87 11.73 7.39
CA GLU A 368 -29.36 10.34 7.17
C GLU A 368 -30.25 10.13 5.94
N ALA A 369 -30.78 11.19 5.33
CA ALA A 369 -31.66 11.06 4.18
C ALA A 369 -30.96 10.30 3.03
N GLY A 370 -31.64 9.28 2.50
CA GLY A 370 -31.14 8.49 1.36
C GLY A 370 -30.93 9.35 0.11
N PRO A 371 -30.11 8.90 -0.85
CA PRO A 371 -29.76 9.72 -2.00
C PRO A 371 -31.00 9.97 -2.88
N SER A 372 -31.39 11.23 -3.05
CA SER A 372 -32.25 11.67 -4.15
C SER A 372 -31.47 11.62 -5.47
N SER A 373 -32.16 11.77 -6.59
CA SER A 373 -31.52 11.96 -7.91
C SER A 373 -31.96 13.28 -8.54
N GLU A 374 -32.39 14.21 -7.69
CA GLU A 374 -32.97 15.48 -8.12
C GLU A 374 -31.89 16.50 -8.43
N ARG A 375 -32.12 17.28 -9.50
CA ARG A 375 -31.30 18.44 -9.80
C ARG A 375 -31.63 19.59 -8.85
N ARG A 376 -30.64 20.14 -8.16
CA ARG A 376 -30.77 21.30 -7.27
C ARG A 376 -29.54 22.20 -7.34
N ASP A 377 -29.75 23.50 -7.30
CA ASP A 377 -28.67 24.49 -7.31
C ASP A 377 -28.09 24.79 -5.93
N GLU A 378 -26.95 25.49 -5.90
CA GLU A 378 -26.30 26.00 -4.68
C GLU A 378 -25.89 24.91 -3.66
N LEU A 379 -25.63 23.69 -4.15
CA LEU A 379 -25.21 22.56 -3.30
C LEU A 379 -23.88 22.81 -2.57
N TRP A 380 -23.00 23.63 -3.15
CA TRP A 380 -21.69 24.00 -2.58
C TRP A 380 -21.77 24.84 -1.30
N ARG A 381 -22.96 25.30 -0.90
CA ARG A 381 -23.15 26.05 0.36
C ARG A 381 -23.03 25.16 1.60
N THR A 382 -23.11 23.84 1.44
CA THR A 382 -22.96 22.85 2.50
C THR A 382 -22.01 21.74 2.04
N THR A 383 -21.94 20.61 2.75
CA THR A 383 -21.14 19.46 2.33
C THR A 383 -21.51 18.99 0.93
N CYS A 384 -20.56 19.05 0.00
CA CYS A 384 -20.74 18.77 -1.41
C CYS A 384 -19.45 18.21 -2.02
N PHE A 385 -19.58 17.21 -2.90
CA PHE A 385 -18.50 16.78 -3.79
C PHE A 385 -18.64 17.50 -5.13
N GLU A 386 -17.53 17.91 -5.72
CA GLU A 386 -17.57 18.63 -6.99
C GLU A 386 -16.54 18.07 -7.96
N ALA A 387 -16.80 18.21 -9.26
CA ALA A 387 -15.86 17.90 -10.31
C ALA A 387 -15.90 18.95 -11.41
N PHE A 388 -14.72 19.45 -11.77
CA PHE A 388 -14.54 20.42 -12.84
C PHE A 388 -13.96 19.74 -14.07
N PHE A 389 -14.59 19.89 -15.23
CA PHE A 389 -14.23 19.23 -16.49
C PHE A 389 -13.73 20.24 -17.50
N GLY A 390 -12.43 20.22 -17.77
CA GLY A 390 -11.79 21.09 -18.73
C GLY A 390 -12.03 20.67 -20.18
N VAL A 391 -12.47 21.61 -21.02
CA VAL A 391 -12.59 21.39 -22.47
C VAL A 391 -11.21 21.47 -23.12
N ALA A 392 -10.90 20.52 -24.01
CA ALA A 392 -9.64 20.47 -24.73
C ALA A 392 -9.43 21.72 -25.61
N GLY A 393 -8.27 22.36 -25.50
CA GLY A 393 -7.91 23.53 -26.32
C GLY A 393 -8.74 24.79 -26.06
N SER A 394 -9.51 24.84 -24.97
CA SER A 394 -10.43 25.94 -24.65
C SER A 394 -10.37 26.29 -23.15
N PRO A 395 -10.57 27.57 -22.78
CA PRO A 395 -10.74 27.97 -21.38
C PRO A 395 -12.07 27.48 -20.79
N ALA A 396 -13.03 27.09 -21.63
CA ALA A 396 -14.34 26.60 -21.20
C ALA A 396 -14.21 25.32 -20.34
N TYR A 397 -15.16 25.17 -19.43
CA TYR A 397 -15.25 24.00 -18.57
C TYR A 397 -16.68 23.76 -18.09
N PHE A 398 -16.91 22.59 -17.52
CA PHE A 398 -18.15 22.25 -16.83
C PHE A 398 -17.88 22.02 -15.36
N GLU A 399 -18.90 22.23 -14.54
CA GLU A 399 -18.88 21.95 -13.11
C GLU A 399 -20.04 21.03 -12.78
N PHE A 400 -19.72 19.96 -12.06
CA PHE A 400 -20.68 19.02 -11.52
C PHE A 400 -20.61 19.06 -10.00
N ASN A 401 -21.76 19.26 -9.36
CA ASN A 401 -21.86 19.26 -7.91
C ASN A 401 -22.75 18.10 -7.49
N ALA A 402 -22.37 17.39 -6.44
CA ALA A 402 -23.08 16.23 -5.89
C ALA A 402 -23.08 16.31 -4.37
N ALA A 403 -24.25 16.58 -3.81
CA ALA A 403 -24.44 16.54 -2.37
C ALA A 403 -24.48 15.07 -1.88
N PRO A 404 -24.10 14.79 -0.63
CA PRO A 404 -24.28 13.48 -0.01
C PRO A 404 -25.74 13.02 0.03
N SER A 405 -26.69 13.95 -0.05
CA SER A 405 -28.12 13.68 -0.21
C SER A 405 -28.49 13.13 -1.59
N GLY A 406 -27.54 12.91 -2.50
CA GLY A 406 -27.78 12.46 -3.88
C GLY A 406 -28.26 13.55 -4.85
N ALA A 407 -28.63 14.73 -4.34
CA ALA A 407 -28.93 15.86 -5.19
C ALA A 407 -27.69 16.28 -6.00
N TRP A 408 -27.90 16.70 -7.25
CA TRP A 408 -26.81 17.08 -8.13
C TRP A 408 -27.08 18.39 -8.87
N ALA A 409 -26.02 19.03 -9.35
CA ALA A 409 -26.09 20.23 -10.17
C ALA A 409 -25.10 20.13 -11.34
N TRP A 410 -25.40 20.84 -12.43
CA TRP A 410 -24.57 20.90 -13.61
C TRP A 410 -24.53 22.32 -14.16
N TYR A 411 -23.32 22.83 -14.33
CA TYR A 411 -23.03 24.17 -14.84
C TYR A 411 -22.03 24.10 -15.99
N ALA A 412 -22.15 25.04 -16.90
CA ALA A 412 -21.18 25.26 -17.97
C ALA A 412 -20.63 26.68 -17.87
N PHE A 413 -19.34 26.84 -18.14
CA PHE A 413 -18.64 28.13 -18.12
C PHE A 413 -17.87 28.31 -19.43
N ASP A 414 -17.83 29.54 -19.92
CA ASP A 414 -17.08 29.90 -21.13
C ASP A 414 -15.60 30.16 -20.82
N ASP A 415 -15.31 30.65 -19.62
CA ASP A 415 -13.96 30.95 -19.12
C ASP A 415 -14.00 30.98 -17.57
N TYR A 416 -12.85 31.23 -16.94
CA TYR A 416 -12.68 31.37 -15.49
C TYR A 416 -13.80 32.24 -14.87
N ARG A 417 -14.71 31.58 -14.13
CA ARG A 417 -15.91 32.15 -13.49
C ARG A 417 -16.78 33.05 -14.39
N LYS A 418 -16.73 32.88 -15.71
CA LYS A 418 -17.48 33.68 -16.70
C LYS A 418 -18.45 32.82 -17.49
N GLY A 419 -19.58 33.42 -17.88
CA GLY A 419 -20.56 32.76 -18.75
C GLY A 419 -21.24 31.56 -18.10
N MET A 420 -21.50 31.60 -16.79
CA MET A 420 -22.16 30.50 -16.09
C MET A 420 -23.57 30.26 -16.67
N ALA A 421 -23.73 29.14 -17.34
CA ALA A 421 -25.00 28.64 -17.84
C ALA A 421 -25.44 27.41 -17.05
N LYS A 422 -26.76 27.17 -17.03
CA LYS A 422 -27.39 25.97 -16.45
C LYS A 422 -28.04 25.14 -17.58
N PRO A 423 -27.26 24.35 -18.35
CA PRO A 423 -27.81 23.62 -19.48
C PRO A 423 -28.96 22.72 -19.05
N VAL A 424 -30.05 22.71 -19.80
CA VAL A 424 -31.11 21.70 -19.63
C VAL A 424 -30.59 20.39 -20.23
N LEU A 425 -30.56 19.34 -19.42
CA LEU A 425 -30.12 18.02 -19.82
C LEU A 425 -31.35 17.14 -20.04
N ASP A 426 -31.33 16.33 -21.09
CA ASP A 426 -32.31 15.26 -21.23
C ASP A 426 -31.88 14.03 -20.39
N SER A 427 -32.76 13.03 -20.29
CA SER A 427 -32.52 11.81 -19.51
C SER A 427 -31.28 11.00 -19.96
N ASN A 428 -30.77 11.22 -21.17
CA ASN A 428 -29.57 10.56 -21.69
C ASN A 428 -28.29 11.34 -21.35
N ALA A 429 -28.39 12.63 -21.10
CA ALA A 429 -27.30 13.51 -20.72
C ALA A 429 -27.18 13.72 -19.20
N GLU A 430 -28.21 13.39 -18.42
CA GLU A 430 -28.17 13.57 -16.96
C GLU A 430 -27.09 12.71 -16.26
N PRO A 431 -26.35 13.28 -15.30
CA PRO A 431 -25.49 12.54 -14.38
C PRO A 431 -26.26 11.43 -13.64
N ARG A 432 -25.64 10.25 -13.50
CA ARG A 432 -26.26 9.09 -12.85
C ARG A 432 -25.45 8.63 -11.66
N LEU A 433 -26.09 8.52 -10.50
CA LEU A 433 -25.50 7.89 -9.32
C LEU A 433 -25.51 6.37 -9.52
N LEU A 434 -24.33 5.79 -9.76
CA LEU A 434 -24.18 4.34 -10.00
C LEU A 434 -24.15 3.54 -8.70
N SER A 435 -23.51 4.07 -7.68
CA SER A 435 -23.45 3.43 -6.37
C SER A 435 -23.21 4.46 -5.27
N PHE A 436 -23.89 4.27 -4.15
CA PHE A 436 -23.68 5.05 -2.94
C PHE A 436 -23.57 4.08 -1.77
N THR A 437 -22.41 4.04 -1.13
CA THR A 437 -22.14 3.15 0.00
C THR A 437 -21.73 3.97 1.20
N ARG A 438 -22.59 4.00 2.22
CA ARG A 438 -22.27 4.55 3.54
C ARG A 438 -21.93 3.40 4.48
N ARG A 439 -20.85 3.57 5.23
CA ARG A 439 -20.45 2.74 6.38
C ARG A 439 -20.30 3.66 7.57
N GLU A 440 -20.03 3.08 8.74
CA GLU A 440 -19.92 3.81 10.01
C GLU A 440 -18.94 5.02 9.93
N GLU A 441 -17.83 4.88 9.20
CA GLU A 441 -16.76 5.90 9.14
C GLU A 441 -16.37 6.30 7.71
N SER A 442 -17.13 5.85 6.72
CA SER A 442 -16.79 6.13 5.33
C SER A 442 -18.01 6.25 4.44
N LEU A 443 -17.89 7.08 3.43
CA LEU A 443 -18.83 7.19 2.33
C LEU A 443 -18.07 7.02 1.00
N GLU A 444 -18.59 6.21 0.10
CA GLU A 444 -18.15 6.16 -1.30
C GLU A 444 -19.36 6.43 -2.21
N ALA A 445 -19.23 7.43 -3.08
CA ALA A 445 -20.21 7.75 -4.12
C ALA A 445 -19.56 7.62 -5.50
N VAL A 446 -20.21 6.90 -6.41
CA VAL A 446 -19.75 6.73 -7.79
C VAL A 446 -20.80 7.28 -8.74
N TRP A 447 -20.40 8.26 -9.54
CA TRP A 447 -21.24 8.92 -10.52
C TRP A 447 -20.78 8.59 -11.94
N PHE A 448 -21.71 8.59 -12.87
CA PHE A 448 -21.44 8.51 -14.29
C PHE A 448 -21.97 9.76 -14.98
N ILE A 449 -21.08 10.46 -15.68
CA ILE A 449 -21.39 11.64 -16.48
C ILE A 449 -21.41 11.21 -17.94
N PRO A 450 -22.57 11.12 -18.61
CA PRO A 450 -22.65 10.73 -20.01
C PRO A 450 -21.90 11.72 -20.92
N ASP A 451 -21.32 11.24 -22.03
CA ASP A 451 -20.65 12.13 -22.99
C ASP A 451 -21.61 13.21 -23.55
N ALA A 452 -22.91 12.90 -23.63
CA ALA A 452 -23.95 13.82 -24.02
C ALA A 452 -24.07 15.05 -23.09
N ALA A 453 -23.71 14.94 -21.82
CA ALA A 453 -23.70 16.06 -20.86
C ALA A 453 -22.75 17.19 -21.28
N PHE A 454 -21.71 16.86 -22.06
CA PHE A 454 -20.71 17.82 -22.52
C PHE A 454 -21.07 18.49 -23.85
N GLY A 455 -22.23 18.20 -24.44
CA GLY A 455 -22.69 18.83 -25.68
C GLY A 455 -21.73 18.64 -26.85
N GLY A 456 -21.07 17.48 -26.94
CA GLY A 456 -20.09 17.15 -27.98
C GLY A 456 -18.68 17.73 -27.76
N ARG A 457 -18.43 18.46 -26.67
CA ARG A 457 -17.09 18.98 -26.34
C ARG A 457 -16.19 17.87 -25.80
N THR A 458 -14.95 17.85 -26.26
CA THR A 458 -13.94 16.89 -25.77
C THR A 458 -13.35 17.37 -24.46
N ILE A 459 -13.37 16.51 -23.43
CA ILE A 459 -12.78 16.79 -22.11
C ILE A 459 -11.39 16.17 -22.01
N ASP A 460 -10.39 16.96 -21.61
CA ASP A 460 -8.98 16.55 -21.49
C ASP A 460 -8.46 16.50 -20.04
N ALA A 461 -9.15 17.15 -19.11
CA ALA A 461 -8.74 17.29 -17.73
C ALA A 461 -9.95 17.34 -16.80
N VAL A 462 -9.80 16.78 -15.60
CA VAL A 462 -10.80 16.79 -14.53
C VAL A 462 -10.14 17.18 -13.22
N SER A 463 -10.87 17.92 -12.38
CA SER A 463 -10.49 18.23 -11.01
C SER A 463 -11.59 17.80 -10.05
N PRO A 464 -11.47 16.66 -9.37
CA PRO A 464 -12.34 16.34 -8.24
C PRO A 464 -11.99 17.24 -7.04
N THR A 465 -13.00 17.78 -6.39
CA THR A 465 -12.90 18.63 -5.20
C THR A 465 -14.02 18.29 -4.21
N ALA A 466 -13.96 18.85 -3.01
CA ALA A 466 -15.01 18.74 -2.03
C ALA A 466 -15.05 19.97 -1.13
N VAL A 467 -16.26 20.38 -0.79
CA VAL A 467 -16.56 21.31 0.29
C VAL A 467 -17.16 20.50 1.43
N LEU A 468 -16.66 20.63 2.64
CA LEU A 468 -17.27 20.03 3.83
C LEU A 468 -17.74 21.13 4.77
N ASP A 469 -18.95 21.00 5.27
CA ASP A 469 -19.53 21.91 6.26
C ASP A 469 -19.86 21.14 7.54
N ARG A 470 -19.25 21.53 8.65
CA ARG A 470 -19.61 21.08 10.00
C ARG A 470 -20.12 22.28 10.79
N ALA A 471 -21.44 22.42 10.86
CA ALA A 471 -22.11 23.45 11.64
C ALA A 471 -21.59 24.88 11.37
N GLY A 472 -21.34 25.20 10.10
CA GLY A 472 -20.85 26.50 9.63
C GLY A 472 -19.33 26.60 9.51
N GLU A 473 -18.58 25.61 9.99
CA GLU A 473 -17.14 25.51 9.75
C GLU A 473 -16.90 24.83 8.40
N ILE A 474 -16.49 25.62 7.39
CA ILE A 474 -16.29 25.16 6.02
C ILE A 474 -14.83 24.81 5.78
N GLY A 475 -14.59 23.62 5.21
CA GLY A 475 -13.30 23.23 4.68
C GLY A 475 -13.34 22.94 3.18
N TYR A 476 -12.20 23.11 2.52
CA TYR A 476 -12.05 22.97 1.07
C TYR A 476 -10.97 21.94 0.74
N TRP A 477 -11.29 20.97 -0.09
CA TRP A 477 -10.37 19.93 -0.53
C TRP A 477 -10.32 19.86 -2.06
N ALA A 478 -9.13 19.71 -2.60
CA ALA A 478 -8.94 19.55 -4.04
C ALA A 478 -7.80 18.59 -4.33
N ALA A 479 -7.83 18.00 -5.52
CA ALA A 479 -6.69 17.24 -6.04
C ALA A 479 -5.41 18.10 -6.11
N LYS A 480 -5.57 19.41 -6.37
CA LYS A 480 -4.52 20.43 -6.31
C LYS A 480 -5.14 21.80 -6.04
N HIS A 481 -4.50 22.58 -5.17
CA HIS A 481 -4.80 24.00 -5.00
C HIS A 481 -3.73 24.83 -5.71
N ALA A 482 -4.11 25.60 -6.73
CA ALA A 482 -3.17 26.43 -7.49
C ALA A 482 -3.17 27.91 -7.07
N GLY A 483 -4.20 28.36 -6.33
CA GLY A 483 -4.34 29.72 -5.84
C GLY A 483 -3.84 29.92 -4.42
N VAL A 484 -3.79 31.19 -4.00
CA VAL A 484 -3.62 31.62 -2.60
C VAL A 484 -4.94 31.64 -1.82
N GLU A 485 -6.04 31.31 -2.49
CA GLU A 485 -7.40 31.14 -1.97
C GLU A 485 -7.95 29.78 -2.44
N PRO A 486 -8.95 29.20 -1.75
CA PRO A 486 -9.57 27.93 -2.12
C PRO A 486 -10.47 28.12 -3.36
N ASP A 487 -9.85 28.19 -4.54
CA ASP A 487 -10.52 28.44 -5.81
C ASP A 487 -10.40 27.26 -6.76
N PHE A 488 -11.48 26.48 -6.86
CA PHE A 488 -11.53 25.27 -7.66
C PHE A 488 -11.70 25.52 -9.16
N HIS A 489 -12.11 26.73 -9.58
CA HIS A 489 -12.38 27.06 -10.98
C HIS A 489 -11.11 27.30 -11.80
N ARG A 490 -9.94 27.33 -11.17
CA ARG A 490 -8.69 27.60 -11.87
C ARG A 490 -8.24 26.38 -12.68
N ARG A 491 -8.04 26.58 -13.99
CA ARG A 491 -7.67 25.49 -14.92
C ARG A 491 -6.34 24.80 -14.57
N ASP A 492 -5.42 25.52 -13.94
CA ASP A 492 -4.14 24.98 -13.45
C ASP A 492 -4.29 24.00 -12.27
N SER A 493 -5.48 23.93 -11.65
CA SER A 493 -5.86 22.91 -10.65
C SER A 493 -6.37 21.61 -11.28
N PHE A 494 -6.65 21.56 -12.59
CA PHE A 494 -7.28 20.39 -13.25
C PHE A 494 -6.22 19.34 -13.62
N VAL A 495 -5.92 18.46 -12.66
CA VAL A 495 -4.74 17.57 -12.73
C VAL A 495 -5.03 16.15 -13.20
N VAL A 496 -6.28 15.69 -13.21
CA VAL A 496 -6.63 14.33 -13.65
C VAL A 496 -6.84 14.33 -15.16
N ARG A 497 -5.96 13.69 -15.91
CA ARG A 497 -6.08 13.59 -17.38
C ARG A 497 -6.97 12.40 -17.77
N LEU A 498 -7.94 12.64 -18.65
CA LEU A 498 -8.75 11.60 -19.26
C LEU A 498 -8.05 11.13 -20.54
N GLY A 499 -7.31 10.03 -20.42
CA GLY A 499 -6.63 9.36 -21.54
C GLY A 499 -7.59 8.64 -22.48
#